data_AF-A0A409X1V2-F1
#
_entry.id   AF-A0A409X1V2-F1
#
_cell.length_a   1.000
_cell.length_b   1.000
_cell.length_c   1.000
_cell.angle_alpha   90.00
_cell.angle_beta   90.00
_cell.angle_gamma   90.00
#
_symmetry.space_group_name_H-M   'P 1'
#
loop_
_entity.id
_entity.type
_entity.pdbx_description
1 polymer ?
#
loop_
_entity_poly.entity_id
_entity_poly.type
_entity_poly.pdbx_seq_one_letter_code
_entity_poly.pdbx_strand_id
1 'polypeptide(L)'
;MRKLMSRCSVHQASYIDADVVGGVFRILFKQDSFGSNQSYLYDEFVNAIDTAPHEHTPFSLKARHSIATDYNKEIDAVQAEIGSILKIPDITLEPNFEKNYVALSQKKEDWKGNFGRASLEYFRDGFKYQLERQGFKDDEMLQEGFAEGVPSKKIVIRVVEKTKNGSYNDTIVEEGVVYLQTTPDNWWCNVSDIGSGLLDLL
;
A
#
# COMPACT_ATOMS: atom_id res chain seq x y z
N MET A 1 -13.27 -54.37 -20.00
CA MET A 1 -13.66 -53.15 -19.24
C MET A 1 -12.44 -52.24 -19.12
N ARG A 2 -12.45 -51.09 -19.79
CA ARG A 2 -11.35 -50.11 -19.77
C ARG A 2 -11.32 -49.36 -18.43
N LYS A 3 -10.11 -49.21 -17.88
CA LYS A 3 -9.75 -48.36 -16.74
C LYS A 3 -10.33 -46.94 -16.90
N LEU A 4 -11.13 -46.49 -15.95
CA LEU A 4 -11.21 -45.08 -15.56
C LEU A 4 -10.40 -44.92 -14.27
N MET A 5 -9.09 -44.72 -14.40
CA MET A 5 -8.35 -43.99 -13.38
C MET A 5 -8.30 -42.55 -13.86
N SER A 6 -9.26 -41.75 -13.40
CA SER A 6 -9.13 -40.30 -13.45
C SER A 6 -7.93 -39.95 -12.58
N ARG A 7 -6.81 -39.60 -13.22
CA ARG A 7 -5.66 -39.00 -12.53
C ARG A 7 -6.08 -37.59 -12.12
N CYS A 8 -6.75 -37.46 -10.98
CA CYS A 8 -6.49 -36.29 -10.13
C CYS A 8 -5.00 -36.38 -9.80
N SER A 9 -4.19 -35.45 -10.29
CA SER A 9 -2.88 -35.24 -9.69
C SER A 9 -3.13 -34.88 -8.23
N VAL A 10 -2.89 -35.84 -7.34
CA VAL A 10 -2.98 -35.59 -5.90
C VAL A 10 -1.81 -34.66 -5.60
N HIS A 11 -2.12 -33.38 -5.38
CA HIS A 11 -1.17 -32.44 -4.80
C HIS A 11 -0.72 -33.04 -3.45
N GLN A 12 0.56 -33.39 -3.35
CA GLN A 12 1.09 -34.11 -2.20
C GLN A 12 1.86 -33.14 -1.31
N ALA A 13 1.28 -32.82 -0.15
CA ALA A 13 1.92 -31.97 0.86
C ALA A 13 3.26 -32.57 1.30
N SER A 14 4.27 -31.71 1.47
CA SER A 14 5.58 -32.10 2.01
C SER A 14 5.49 -32.52 3.48
N TYR A 15 4.66 -31.81 4.27
CA TYR A 15 4.29 -32.14 5.65
C TYR A 15 2.86 -31.66 5.94
N ILE A 16 2.65 -30.35 5.85
CA ILE A 16 1.38 -29.63 5.89
C ILE A 16 1.33 -28.69 4.68
N ASP A 17 0.15 -28.48 4.11
CA ASP A 17 -0.10 -27.61 2.97
C ASP A 17 -1.55 -27.10 3.03
N ALA A 18 -1.93 -26.16 2.19
CA ALA A 18 -3.30 -25.68 2.06
C ALA A 18 -3.66 -25.32 0.62
N ASP A 19 -4.94 -25.45 0.28
CA ASP A 19 -5.47 -24.95 -0.99
C ASP A 19 -6.94 -24.52 -0.85
N VAL A 20 -7.47 -23.90 -1.91
CA VAL A 20 -8.89 -23.55 -2.03
C VAL A 20 -9.45 -24.25 -3.27
N VAL A 21 -10.41 -25.15 -3.07
CA VAL A 21 -11.08 -25.86 -4.16
C VAL A 21 -12.60 -25.77 -3.99
N GLY A 22 -13.27 -25.27 -5.03
CA GLY A 22 -14.73 -25.10 -5.00
C GLY A 22 -15.22 -24.19 -3.86
N GLY A 23 -14.44 -23.18 -3.48
CA GLY A 23 -14.75 -22.28 -2.36
C GLY A 23 -14.48 -22.86 -0.97
N VAL A 24 -13.91 -24.07 -0.88
CA VAL A 24 -13.55 -24.70 0.39
C VAL A 24 -12.05 -24.59 0.60
N PHE A 25 -11.65 -23.93 1.69
CA PHE A 25 -10.27 -23.97 2.17
C PHE A 25 -9.99 -25.35 2.79
N ARG A 26 -8.94 -26.02 2.33
CA ARG A 26 -8.55 -27.36 2.80
C ARG A 26 -7.16 -27.29 3.40
N ILE A 27 -6.99 -27.92 4.56
CA ILE A 27 -5.69 -28.19 5.15
C ILE A 27 -5.30 -29.61 4.75
N LEU A 28 -4.14 -29.74 4.13
CA LEU A 28 -3.64 -31.00 3.62
C LEU A 28 -2.49 -31.46 4.51
N PHE A 29 -2.52 -32.74 4.90
CA PHE A 29 -1.41 -33.38 5.61
C PHE A 29 -0.81 -34.45 4.73
N LYS A 30 0.52 -34.59 4.79
CA LYS A 30 1.18 -35.80 4.30
C LYS A 30 0.65 -36.99 5.11
N GLN A 31 0.40 -38.11 4.43
CA GLN A 31 -0.28 -39.28 4.98
C GLN A 31 0.33 -39.82 6.30
N ASP A 32 1.65 -39.69 6.47
CA ASP A 32 2.40 -40.15 7.64
C ASP A 32 2.75 -39.03 8.63
N SER A 33 2.24 -37.81 8.43
CA SER A 33 2.62 -36.62 9.18
C SER A 33 1.41 -35.83 9.70
N PHE A 34 0.26 -36.50 9.90
CA PHE A 34 -0.95 -35.87 10.42
C PHE A 34 -0.68 -35.17 11.76
N GLY A 35 -1.06 -33.89 11.85
CA GLY A 35 -0.87 -33.08 13.04
C GLY A 35 0.57 -32.59 13.28
N SER A 36 1.52 -32.87 12.39
CA SER A 36 2.89 -32.33 12.47
C SER A 36 2.96 -30.90 11.90
N ASN A 37 3.87 -30.07 12.45
CA ASN A 37 4.20 -28.73 11.93
C ASN A 37 3.01 -27.79 11.72
N GLN A 38 1.95 -27.89 12.53
CA GLN A 38 0.75 -27.05 12.43
C GLN A 38 1.05 -25.55 12.47
N SER A 39 2.13 -25.15 13.14
CA SER A 39 2.61 -23.77 13.18
C SER A 39 3.02 -23.23 11.80
N TYR A 40 3.33 -24.08 10.83
CA TYR A 40 3.71 -23.68 9.47
C TYR A 40 2.49 -23.45 8.56
N LEU A 41 1.28 -23.73 9.05
CA LEU A 41 0.06 -23.53 8.28
C LEU A 41 -0.15 -22.06 7.89
N TYR A 42 0.40 -21.10 8.62
CA TYR A 42 0.19 -19.69 8.33
C TYR A 42 0.64 -19.30 6.92
N ASP A 43 1.84 -19.70 6.51
CA ASP A 43 2.38 -19.36 5.19
C ASP A 43 1.57 -20.05 4.08
N GLU A 44 1.22 -21.33 4.28
CA GLU A 44 0.40 -22.09 3.34
C GLU A 44 -1.03 -21.54 3.24
N PHE A 45 -1.60 -21.07 4.37
CA PHE A 45 -2.89 -20.40 4.40
C PHE A 45 -2.86 -19.12 3.56
N VAL A 46 -1.88 -18.25 3.77
CA VAL A 46 -1.77 -16.99 3.01
C VAL A 46 -1.60 -17.30 1.52
N ASN A 47 -0.73 -18.24 1.17
CA ASN A 47 -0.50 -18.65 -0.23
C ASN A 47 -1.76 -19.23 -0.89
N ALA A 48 -2.46 -20.14 -0.21
CA ALA A 48 -3.68 -20.76 -0.69
C ALA A 48 -4.79 -19.74 -0.93
N ILE A 49 -4.93 -18.79 0.00
CA ILE A 49 -5.88 -17.69 -0.19
C ILE A 49 -5.43 -16.84 -1.36
N ASP A 50 -4.21 -16.32 -1.40
CA ASP A 50 -3.77 -15.37 -2.43
C ASP A 50 -3.76 -15.94 -3.86
N THR A 51 -3.57 -17.25 -4.01
CA THR A 51 -3.58 -17.94 -5.31
C THR A 51 -4.98 -18.36 -5.76
N ALA A 52 -5.95 -18.43 -4.85
CA ALA A 52 -7.32 -18.74 -5.20
C ALA A 52 -7.89 -17.64 -6.14
N PRO A 53 -8.73 -18.00 -7.13
CA PRO A 53 -9.43 -17.00 -7.94
C PRO A 53 -10.26 -16.08 -7.05
N HIS A 54 -9.88 -14.80 -6.98
CA HIS A 54 -10.69 -13.76 -6.35
C HIS A 54 -11.35 -12.91 -7.43
N GLU A 55 -12.64 -12.71 -7.29
CA GLU A 55 -13.29 -11.62 -8.01
C GLU A 55 -12.98 -10.31 -7.27
N HIS A 56 -12.63 -9.26 -8.01
CA HIS A 56 -12.66 -7.85 -7.57
C HIS A 56 -11.45 -7.22 -6.87
N THR A 57 -10.28 -7.85 -6.70
CA THR A 57 -9.11 -7.12 -6.18
C THR A 57 -7.75 -7.72 -6.57
N PRO A 58 -6.77 -6.90 -6.98
CA PRO A 58 -5.40 -7.38 -7.25
C PRO A 58 -4.55 -7.59 -5.98
N PHE A 59 -5.10 -7.28 -4.79
CA PHE A 59 -4.34 -7.26 -3.55
C PHE A 59 -4.27 -8.63 -2.86
N SER A 60 -3.09 -8.98 -2.37
CA SER A 60 -2.89 -10.07 -1.40
C SER A 60 -3.71 -9.85 -0.13
N LEU A 61 -4.00 -10.93 0.59
CA LEU A 61 -4.65 -10.91 1.90
C LEU A 61 -3.92 -10.01 2.89
N LYS A 62 -2.57 -10.07 2.92
CA LYS A 62 -1.73 -9.21 3.77
C LYS A 62 -1.95 -7.73 3.47
N ALA A 63 -1.95 -7.35 2.18
CA ALA A 63 -2.15 -5.96 1.78
C ALA A 63 -3.57 -5.48 2.08
N ARG A 64 -4.60 -6.31 1.79
CA ARG A 64 -5.99 -5.99 2.14
C ARG A 64 -6.17 -5.78 3.63
N HIS A 65 -5.57 -6.66 4.44
CA HIS A 65 -5.60 -6.54 5.88
C HIS A 65 -4.97 -5.23 6.33
N SER A 66 -3.74 -4.92 5.91
CA SER A 66 -3.06 -3.67 6.29
C SER A 66 -3.83 -2.41 5.85
N ILE A 67 -4.40 -2.39 4.64
CA ILE A 67 -5.26 -1.27 4.21
C ILE A 67 -6.47 -1.11 5.14
N ALA A 68 -7.15 -2.21 5.46
CA ALA A 68 -8.34 -2.17 6.29
C ALA A 68 -8.04 -1.79 7.76
N THR A 69 -6.93 -2.29 8.31
CA THR A 69 -6.62 -2.10 9.74
C THR A 69 -5.87 -0.83 10.03
N ASP A 70 -5.03 -0.37 9.10
CA ASP A 70 -4.09 0.71 9.33
C ASP A 70 -4.50 1.98 8.57
N TYR A 71 -4.79 1.88 7.27
CA TYR A 71 -5.12 3.04 6.45
C TYR A 71 -6.55 3.52 6.64
N ASN A 72 -7.53 2.65 6.37
CA ASN A 72 -8.95 3.01 6.32
C ASN A 72 -9.48 3.54 7.67
N LYS A 73 -8.86 3.15 8.79
CA LYS A 73 -9.28 3.62 10.11
C LYS A 73 -8.84 5.05 10.43
N GLU A 74 -7.77 5.53 9.80
CA GLU A 74 -7.11 6.78 10.22
C GLU A 74 -7.10 7.85 9.11
N ILE A 75 -7.25 7.46 7.84
CA ILE A 75 -7.06 8.40 6.72
C ILE A 75 -7.99 9.62 6.78
N ASP A 76 -9.24 9.46 7.18
CA ASP A 76 -10.20 10.58 7.24
C ASP A 76 -9.75 11.65 8.25
N ALA A 77 -9.19 11.23 9.38
CA ALA A 77 -8.63 12.15 10.38
C ALA A 77 -7.40 12.89 9.82
N VAL A 78 -6.50 12.16 9.14
CA VAL A 78 -5.31 12.76 8.51
C VAL A 78 -5.70 13.74 7.40
N GLN A 79 -6.71 13.40 6.58
CA GLN A 79 -7.23 14.28 5.54
C GLN A 79 -7.83 15.56 6.12
N ALA A 80 -8.61 15.45 7.21
CA ALA A 80 -9.18 16.60 7.88
C ALA A 80 -8.10 17.52 8.48
N GLU A 81 -7.05 16.95 9.09
CA GLU A 81 -5.93 17.71 9.63
C GLU A 81 -5.16 18.46 8.53
N ILE A 82 -4.82 17.79 7.43
CA ILE A 82 -4.16 18.42 6.27
C ILE A 82 -5.05 19.51 5.67
N GLY A 83 -6.34 19.24 5.48
CA GLY A 83 -7.30 20.23 4.97
C GLY A 83 -7.42 21.46 5.87
N SER A 84 -7.35 21.27 7.20
CA SER A 84 -7.32 22.38 8.14
C SER A 84 -6.02 23.19 8.06
N ILE A 85 -4.86 22.55 7.93
CA ILE A 85 -3.56 23.24 7.82
C ILE A 85 -3.51 24.10 6.55
N LEU A 86 -4.07 23.61 5.45
CA LEU A 86 -4.06 24.28 4.15
C LEU A 86 -5.24 25.22 3.92
N LYS A 87 -6.22 25.29 4.84
CA LYS A 87 -7.54 25.92 4.62
C LYS A 87 -8.28 25.39 3.37
N ILE A 88 -8.11 24.10 3.05
CA ILE A 88 -8.77 23.40 1.94
C ILE A 88 -9.53 22.19 2.52
N PRO A 89 -10.75 22.37 3.05
CA PRO A 89 -11.49 21.29 3.74
C PRO A 89 -11.90 20.14 2.83
N ASP A 90 -11.98 20.37 1.51
CA ASP A 90 -12.32 19.38 0.48
C ASP A 90 -11.09 18.76 -0.19
N ILE A 91 -9.89 18.89 0.41
CA ILE A 91 -8.69 18.25 -0.10
C ILE A 91 -8.82 16.72 -0.08
N THR A 92 -8.33 16.07 -1.13
CA THR A 92 -8.42 14.61 -1.30
C THR A 92 -7.03 13.98 -1.21
N LEU A 93 -6.90 12.95 -0.37
CA LEU A 93 -5.72 12.11 -0.27
C LEU A 93 -5.92 10.81 -1.04
N GLU A 94 -5.16 10.62 -2.11
CA GLU A 94 -5.27 9.44 -2.98
C GLU A 94 -4.04 8.53 -2.82
N PRO A 95 -4.18 7.36 -2.15
CA PRO A 95 -3.05 6.47 -1.92
C PRO A 95 -2.65 5.69 -3.18
N ASN A 96 -3.50 5.72 -4.23
CA ASN A 96 -3.27 5.10 -5.52
C ASN A 96 -2.89 3.61 -5.41
N PHE A 97 -3.62 2.88 -4.55
CA PHE A 97 -3.26 1.53 -4.10
C PHE A 97 -2.99 0.55 -5.24
N GLU A 98 -3.85 0.50 -6.26
CA GLU A 98 -3.70 -0.47 -7.35
C GLU A 98 -2.40 -0.27 -8.13
N LYS A 99 -2.11 0.97 -8.55
CA LYS A 99 -0.89 1.27 -9.30
C LYS A 99 0.36 1.06 -8.45
N ASN A 100 0.33 1.49 -7.20
CA ASN A 100 1.46 1.33 -6.28
C ASN A 100 1.70 -0.14 -5.95
N TYR A 101 0.65 -0.95 -5.79
CA TYR A 101 0.76 -2.39 -5.57
C TYR A 101 1.44 -3.09 -6.76
N VAL A 102 1.05 -2.73 -7.99
CA VAL A 102 1.67 -3.26 -9.21
C VAL A 102 3.15 -2.86 -9.29
N ALA A 103 3.47 -1.58 -9.05
CA ALA A 103 4.84 -1.09 -9.08
C ALA A 103 5.74 -1.78 -8.04
N LEU A 104 5.22 -1.97 -6.81
CA LEU A 104 5.95 -2.65 -5.74
C LEU A 104 6.05 -4.16 -5.91
N SER A 105 5.21 -4.77 -6.77
CA SER A 105 5.28 -6.22 -7.02
C SER A 105 6.59 -6.66 -7.71
N GLN A 106 7.39 -5.71 -8.20
CA GLN A 106 8.74 -5.96 -8.70
C GLN A 106 9.77 -6.17 -7.58
N LYS A 107 9.45 -5.77 -6.34
CA LYS A 107 10.30 -5.88 -5.16
C LYS A 107 10.29 -7.29 -4.58
N LYS A 108 11.45 -7.77 -4.10
CA LYS A 108 11.59 -9.10 -3.48
C LYS A 108 11.26 -9.10 -1.98
N GLU A 109 11.47 -8.00 -1.27
CA GLU A 109 11.14 -7.92 0.16
C GLU A 109 9.62 -7.99 0.42
N ASP A 110 9.23 -8.52 1.59
CA ASP A 110 7.81 -8.57 1.99
C ASP A 110 7.32 -7.20 2.49
N TRP A 111 6.78 -6.40 1.57
CA TRP A 111 6.18 -5.10 1.86
C TRP A 111 4.65 -5.18 2.07
N LYS A 112 4.02 -6.27 1.65
CA LYS A 112 2.55 -6.40 1.57
C LYS A 112 1.89 -6.28 2.94
N GLY A 113 2.53 -6.81 3.98
CA GLY A 113 2.02 -6.78 5.36
C GLY A 113 1.93 -5.37 5.97
N ASN A 114 2.65 -4.39 5.43
CA ASN A 114 2.65 -3.01 5.93
C ASN A 114 2.15 -2.00 4.87
N PHE A 115 1.53 -2.47 3.78
CA PHE A 115 1.22 -1.62 2.64
C PHE A 115 0.25 -0.47 2.97
N GLY A 116 -0.78 -0.74 3.76
CA GLY A 116 -1.73 0.26 4.23
C GLY A 116 -1.10 1.25 5.19
N ARG A 117 -0.38 0.74 6.21
CA ARG A 117 0.38 1.57 7.15
C ARG A 117 1.36 2.50 6.44
N ALA A 118 2.18 1.98 5.54
CA ALA A 118 3.15 2.76 4.79
C ALA A 118 2.48 3.88 3.99
N SER A 119 1.36 3.58 3.33
CA SER A 119 0.60 4.57 2.56
C SER A 119 0.02 5.69 3.46
N LEU A 120 -0.43 5.36 4.67
CA LEU A 120 -0.90 6.35 5.64
C LEU A 120 0.24 7.25 6.11
N GLU A 121 1.40 6.66 6.41
CA GLU A 121 2.56 7.40 6.94
C GLU A 121 3.08 8.42 5.93
N TYR A 122 3.01 8.16 4.61
CA TYR A 122 3.33 9.16 3.58
C TYR A 122 2.51 10.45 3.72
N PHE A 123 1.24 10.35 4.07
CA PHE A 123 0.40 11.51 4.35
C PHE A 123 0.64 12.07 5.76
N ARG A 124 0.60 11.21 6.78
CA ARG A 124 0.58 11.60 8.19
C ARG A 124 1.93 12.05 8.72
N ASP A 125 2.95 11.22 8.52
CA ASP A 125 4.28 11.40 9.12
C ASP A 125 5.26 12.05 8.13
N GLY A 126 4.84 12.13 6.87
CA GLY A 126 5.54 12.77 5.78
C GLY A 126 4.98 14.14 5.42
N PHE A 127 3.97 14.16 4.56
CA PHE A 127 3.48 15.42 3.98
C PHE A 127 2.90 16.38 5.02
N LYS A 128 2.01 15.90 5.91
CA LYS A 128 1.46 16.71 7.01
C LYS A 128 2.57 17.26 7.90
N TYR A 129 3.53 16.41 8.28
CA TYR A 129 4.68 16.82 9.08
C TYR A 129 5.47 17.96 8.41
N GLN A 130 5.70 17.89 7.09
CA GLN A 130 6.38 18.96 6.38
C GLN A 130 5.55 20.25 6.29
N LEU A 131 4.23 20.17 6.12
CA LEU A 131 3.36 21.35 6.18
C LEU A 131 3.46 22.06 7.54
N GLU A 132 3.42 21.30 8.63
CA GLU A 132 3.56 21.84 9.98
C GLU A 132 4.95 22.47 10.19
N ARG A 133 6.00 21.75 9.76
CA ARG A 133 7.39 22.21 9.87
C ARG A 133 7.68 23.48 9.06
N GLN A 134 7.02 23.63 7.92
CA GLN A 134 7.17 24.79 7.02
C GLN A 134 6.26 25.96 7.41
N GLY A 135 5.38 25.80 8.40
CA GLY A 135 4.58 26.89 8.95
C GLY A 135 3.25 27.18 8.24
N PHE A 136 2.76 26.27 7.39
CA PHE A 136 1.53 26.48 6.62
C PHE A 136 0.30 26.81 7.46
N LYS A 137 0.21 26.27 8.69
CA LYS A 137 -1.01 26.38 9.51
C LYS A 137 -1.41 27.82 9.82
N ASP A 138 -0.42 28.69 10.01
CA ASP A 138 -0.61 30.05 10.51
C ASP A 138 -0.16 31.13 9.49
N ASP A 139 0.16 30.73 8.25
CA ASP A 139 0.63 31.62 7.19
C ASP A 139 -0.35 31.62 6.01
N GLU A 140 -1.08 32.73 5.86
CA GLU A 140 -2.10 32.89 4.80
C GLU A 140 -1.48 32.91 3.40
N MET A 141 -0.27 33.46 3.24
CA MET A 141 0.38 33.53 1.92
C MET A 141 0.80 32.12 1.46
N LEU A 142 1.28 31.28 2.38
CA LEU A 142 1.60 29.88 2.06
C LEU A 142 0.34 29.08 1.71
N GLN A 143 -0.75 29.27 2.45
CA GLN A 143 -2.03 28.63 2.18
C GLN A 143 -2.60 29.03 0.82
N GLU A 144 -2.58 30.32 0.50
CA GLU A 144 -3.01 30.85 -0.80
C GLU A 144 -2.11 30.34 -1.94
N GLY A 145 -0.79 30.40 -1.79
CA GLY A 145 0.16 29.87 -2.77
C GLY A 145 -0.06 28.38 -3.06
N PHE A 146 -0.36 27.57 -2.03
CA PHE A 146 -0.73 26.17 -2.23
C PHE A 146 -2.03 26.02 -3.02
N ALA A 147 -3.07 26.78 -2.66
CA ALA A 147 -4.36 26.72 -3.35
C ALA A 147 -4.25 27.12 -4.83
N GLU A 148 -3.39 28.08 -5.16
CA GLU A 148 -3.10 28.51 -6.53
C GLU A 148 -2.28 27.47 -7.30
N GLY A 149 -1.24 26.89 -6.67
CA GLY A 149 -0.39 25.86 -7.29
C GLY A 149 -1.07 24.51 -7.44
N VAL A 150 -2.07 24.21 -6.59
CA VAL A 150 -2.74 22.90 -6.51
C VAL A 150 -4.26 23.05 -6.64
N PRO A 151 -4.77 23.59 -7.75
CA PRO A 151 -6.20 23.85 -7.94
C PRO A 151 -7.05 22.57 -7.94
N SER A 152 -6.44 21.40 -8.18
CA SER A 152 -7.15 20.11 -8.10
C SER A 152 -7.52 19.72 -6.68
N LYS A 153 -6.83 20.27 -5.67
CA LYS A 153 -6.93 19.88 -4.25
C LYS A 153 -6.68 18.39 -4.04
N LYS A 154 -5.77 17.79 -4.83
CA LYS A 154 -5.41 16.38 -4.73
C LYS A 154 -3.95 16.20 -4.36
N ILE A 155 -3.72 15.28 -3.45
CA ILE A 155 -2.39 14.80 -3.06
C ILE A 155 -2.37 13.29 -3.31
N VAL A 156 -1.46 12.83 -4.16
CA VAL A 156 -1.44 11.46 -4.66
C VAL A 156 -0.10 10.80 -4.37
N ILE A 157 -0.10 9.60 -3.78
CA ILE A 157 1.11 8.80 -3.67
C ILE A 157 1.36 8.08 -4.99
N ARG A 158 2.58 8.13 -5.52
CA ARG A 158 2.96 7.28 -6.66
C ARG A 158 4.35 6.70 -6.53
N VAL A 159 4.46 5.39 -6.78
CA VAL A 159 5.74 4.70 -6.94
C VAL A 159 6.19 4.85 -8.39
N VAL A 160 7.39 5.40 -8.58
CA VAL A 160 8.00 5.67 -9.89
C VAL A 160 9.30 4.88 -10.04
N GLU A 161 9.78 4.73 -11.28
CA GLU A 161 11.07 4.07 -11.52
C GLU A 161 12.24 4.88 -10.94
N LYS A 162 12.17 6.21 -11.02
CA LYS A 162 13.20 7.11 -10.51
C LYS A 162 12.60 8.45 -10.07
N THR A 163 13.09 8.99 -8.96
CA THR A 163 12.79 10.36 -8.49
C THR A 163 13.59 11.40 -9.28
N LYS A 164 13.08 12.64 -9.41
CA LYS A 164 13.76 13.68 -10.22
C LYS A 164 15.14 14.00 -9.67
N ASN A 165 15.25 14.05 -8.35
CA ASN A 165 16.48 14.42 -7.64
C ASN A 165 17.35 13.22 -7.22
N GLY A 166 16.94 11.98 -7.54
CA GLY A 166 17.65 10.77 -7.13
C GLY A 166 17.60 10.46 -5.63
N SER A 167 16.76 11.17 -4.87
CA SER A 167 16.50 10.97 -3.45
C SER A 167 15.54 9.81 -3.18
N TYR A 168 15.44 9.39 -1.91
CA TYR A 168 14.48 8.37 -1.45
C TYR A 168 13.02 8.73 -1.76
N ASN A 169 12.71 10.01 -1.56
CA ASN A 169 11.40 10.60 -1.65
C ASN A 169 11.48 11.91 -2.45
N ASP A 170 10.45 12.21 -3.20
CA ASP A 170 10.35 13.42 -4.03
C ASP A 170 8.92 13.95 -3.99
N THR A 171 8.78 15.27 -4.05
CA THR A 171 7.47 15.93 -4.09
C THR A 171 7.47 16.84 -5.28
N ILE A 172 6.42 16.72 -6.10
CA ILE A 172 6.28 17.54 -7.29
C ILE A 172 4.84 17.98 -7.45
N VAL A 173 4.64 19.08 -8.18
CA VAL A 173 3.33 19.52 -8.64
C VAL A 173 3.26 19.31 -10.14
N GLU A 174 2.30 18.52 -10.61
CA GLU A 174 2.03 18.29 -12.03
C GLU A 174 0.55 18.48 -12.27
N GLU A 175 0.19 19.33 -13.24
CA GLU A 175 -1.21 19.61 -13.63
C GLU A 175 -2.12 20.00 -12.45
N GLY A 176 -1.55 20.72 -11.49
CA GLY A 176 -2.25 21.18 -10.29
C GLY A 176 -2.53 20.08 -9.26
N VAL A 177 -1.84 18.94 -9.32
CA VAL A 177 -1.88 17.82 -8.36
C VAL A 177 -0.53 17.68 -7.68
N VAL A 178 -0.51 17.51 -6.35
CA VAL A 178 0.71 17.15 -5.63
C VAL A 178 0.94 15.65 -5.75
N TYR A 179 2.13 15.25 -6.19
CA TYR A 179 2.56 13.87 -6.18
C TYR A 179 3.65 13.65 -5.14
N LEU A 180 3.38 12.73 -4.22
CA LEU A 180 4.32 12.19 -3.24
C LEU A 180 4.96 10.94 -3.85
N GLN A 181 6.24 11.02 -4.19
CA GLN A 181 6.92 10.02 -4.98
C GLN A 181 7.99 9.29 -4.22
N THR A 182 8.13 8.02 -4.56
CA THR A 182 9.23 7.17 -4.12
C THR A 182 9.51 6.12 -5.20
N THR A 183 10.56 5.32 -5.02
CA THR A 183 10.84 4.16 -5.87
C THR A 183 10.51 2.86 -5.14
N PRO A 184 10.39 1.72 -5.84
CA PRO A 184 10.15 0.44 -5.16
C PRO A 184 11.19 0.12 -4.07
N ASP A 185 12.46 0.40 -4.34
CA ASP A 185 13.56 0.16 -3.41
C ASP A 185 13.46 1.03 -2.16
N ASN A 186 13.00 2.28 -2.32
CA ASN A 186 12.88 3.27 -1.25
C ASN A 186 11.49 3.35 -0.62
N TRP A 187 10.57 2.44 -1.00
CA TRP A 187 9.22 2.40 -0.43
C TRP A 187 9.29 2.38 1.09
N TRP A 188 8.60 3.35 1.71
CA TRP A 188 8.47 3.50 3.15
C TRP A 188 9.80 3.81 3.89
N CYS A 189 10.81 4.29 3.17
CA CYS A 189 12.07 4.76 3.75
C CYS A 189 12.02 6.28 3.95
N ASN A 190 12.48 6.76 5.13
CA ASN A 190 12.62 8.19 5.47
C ASN A 190 11.38 9.01 5.08
N VAL A 191 10.20 8.50 5.41
CA VAL A 191 8.92 9.09 4.99
C VAL A 191 8.79 10.55 5.41
N SER A 192 9.37 10.94 6.54
CA SER A 192 9.42 12.32 7.01
C SER A 192 10.00 13.31 6.00
N ASP A 193 10.81 12.86 5.02
CA ASP A 193 11.42 13.74 4.02
C ASP A 193 10.46 14.12 2.88
N ILE A 194 9.35 13.40 2.71
CA ILE A 194 8.35 13.67 1.66
C ILE A 194 7.67 15.01 1.94
N GLY A 195 7.66 15.92 0.97
CA GLY A 195 7.14 17.29 1.11
C GLY A 195 8.19 18.33 1.49
N SER A 196 9.44 17.93 1.77
CA SER A 196 10.50 18.87 2.22
C SER A 196 10.84 19.97 1.20
N GLY A 197 10.66 19.69 -0.10
CA GLY A 197 10.86 20.66 -1.19
C GLY A 197 9.59 21.39 -1.62
N LEU A 198 8.47 21.30 -0.87
CA LEU A 198 7.19 21.86 -1.31
C LEU A 198 7.24 23.37 -1.55
N LEU A 199 7.92 24.14 -0.69
CA LEU A 199 8.02 25.60 -0.82
C LEU A 199 8.67 26.05 -2.13
N ASP A 200 9.60 25.25 -2.69
CA ASP A 200 10.28 25.59 -3.94
C ASP A 200 9.38 25.37 -5.18
N LEU A 201 8.19 24.78 -4.99
CA LEU A 201 7.25 24.41 -6.05
C LEU A 201 6.00 25.30 -6.11
N LEU A 202 5.77 26.12 -5.08
CA LEU A 202 4.65 27.06 -4.97
C LEU A 202 5.10 28.46 -5.36
#